data_AF-A0A7C5EVS2-F1
#
_entry.id   AF-A0A7C5EVS2-F1
#
_cell.length_a   1.000
_cell.length_b   1.000
_cell.length_c   1.000
_cell.angle_alpha   90.00
_cell.angle_beta   90.00
_cell.angle_gamma   90.00
#
_symmetry.space_group_name_H-M   'P 1'
#
loop_
_entity.id
_entity.type
_entity.pdbx_description
1 polymer ?
#
loop_
_entity_poly.entity_id
_entity_poly.type
_entity_poly.pdbx_seq_one_letter_code
_entity_poly.pdbx_strand_id
1 'polypeptide(L)'
;MPPRYEHASEDELEAYALGTLSGGELESFEEHLLICSFCRQRLNQTEAFIRVFRAAADRIEKEPKRLPLSWPEKLIFASMGLRWFWTAAALALALGIVLSWQVRRADQAASPTLPFTVTLQTLRGESVADGAHAPAGRPLLLEAEVGGLPADNIARLKLVDNSGVELSEIPVQADGTMVRAFLPKGLEAGNYWVRLEGGAGGRSLLREYALRID
;
A
#
# COMPACT_ATOMS: atom_id res chain seq x y z
N MET A 1 -0.67 28.58 -89.10
CA MET A 1 -0.53 30.01 -88.75
C MET A 1 -1.87 30.50 -88.23
N PRO A 2 -2.15 30.42 -86.91
CA PRO A 2 -3.40 30.94 -86.37
C PRO A 2 -3.42 32.49 -86.40
N PRO A 3 -4.61 33.12 -86.42
CA PRO A 3 -4.78 34.55 -86.69
C PRO A 3 -4.26 35.46 -85.56
N ARG A 4 -3.59 36.55 -85.94
CA ARG A 4 -2.84 37.50 -85.08
C ARG A 4 -3.70 38.43 -84.18
N TYR A 5 -4.84 37.99 -83.67
CA TYR A 5 -5.69 38.81 -82.79
C TYR A 5 -6.32 38.06 -81.61
N GLU A 6 -5.89 36.83 -81.36
CA GLU A 6 -6.34 36.09 -80.18
C GLU A 6 -5.28 36.21 -79.08
N HIS A 7 -5.71 36.59 -77.87
CA HIS A 7 -4.84 36.62 -76.70
C HIS A 7 -4.46 35.19 -76.31
N ALA A 8 -3.28 35.05 -75.70
CA ALA A 8 -2.84 33.78 -75.13
C ALA A 8 -3.92 33.16 -74.23
N SER A 9 -4.09 31.85 -74.36
CA SER A 9 -4.88 31.05 -73.44
C SER A 9 -4.22 31.00 -72.05
N GLU A 10 -4.98 30.62 -71.03
CA GLU A 10 -4.42 30.46 -69.68
C GLU A 10 -3.38 29.33 -69.65
N ASP A 11 -3.62 28.23 -70.35
CA ASP A 11 -2.71 27.09 -70.44
C ASP A 11 -1.36 27.47 -71.06
N GLU A 12 -1.35 28.33 -72.09
CA GLU A 12 -0.11 28.84 -72.70
C GLU A 12 0.66 29.77 -71.75
N LEU A 13 -0.04 30.62 -71.00
CA LEU A 13 0.57 31.49 -69.99
C LEU A 13 1.20 30.69 -68.85
N GLU A 14 0.50 29.66 -68.36
CA GLU A 14 1.01 28.75 -67.35
C GLU A 14 2.20 27.93 -67.86
N ALA A 15 2.09 27.36 -69.07
CA ALA A 15 3.17 26.58 -69.68
C ALA A 15 4.43 27.42 -69.90
N TYR A 16 4.28 28.68 -70.33
CA TYR A 16 5.39 29.63 -70.42
C TYR A 16 5.99 29.91 -69.03
N ALA A 17 5.17 30.26 -68.04
CA ALA A 17 5.63 30.58 -66.68
C ALA A 17 6.27 29.39 -65.95
N LEU A 18 5.89 28.16 -66.30
CA LEU A 18 6.50 26.92 -65.81
C LEU A 18 7.72 26.46 -66.63
N GLY A 19 7.98 27.08 -67.78
CA GLY A 19 9.10 26.74 -68.66
C GLY A 19 8.90 25.42 -69.42
N THR A 20 7.65 25.04 -69.72
CA THR A 20 7.28 23.77 -70.36
C THR A 20 6.88 23.90 -71.83
N LEU A 21 6.90 25.11 -72.41
CA LEU A 21 6.63 25.31 -73.85
C LEU A 21 7.75 24.73 -74.72
N SER A 22 7.38 24.17 -75.87
CA SER A 22 8.36 23.70 -76.86
C SER A 22 9.03 24.88 -77.58
N GLY A 23 10.24 24.68 -78.13
CA GLY A 23 11.03 25.78 -78.68
C GLY A 23 10.34 26.63 -79.76
N GLY A 24 9.55 26.00 -80.64
CA GLY A 24 8.80 26.73 -81.68
C GLY A 24 7.59 27.50 -81.14
N GLU A 25 6.96 27.00 -80.08
CA GLU A 25 5.86 27.69 -79.40
C GLU A 25 6.38 28.84 -78.53
N LEU A 26 7.53 28.64 -77.89
CA LEU A 26 8.20 29.64 -77.07
C LEU A 26 8.57 30.89 -77.89
N GLU A 27 9.22 30.72 -79.04
CA GLU A 27 9.61 31.83 -79.91
C GLU A 27 8.38 32.64 -80.37
N SER A 28 7.35 31.96 -80.87
CA SER A 28 6.11 32.63 -81.28
C SER A 28 5.40 33.35 -80.12
N PHE A 29 5.50 32.81 -78.91
CA PHE A 29 4.87 33.39 -77.72
C PHE A 29 5.63 34.62 -77.22
N GLU A 30 6.96 34.58 -77.21
CA GLU A 30 7.80 35.73 -76.85
C GLU A 30 7.58 36.92 -77.81
N GLU A 31 7.50 36.66 -79.12
CA GLU A 31 7.14 37.68 -80.11
C GLU A 31 5.78 38.32 -79.81
N HIS A 32 4.80 37.51 -79.41
CA HIS A 32 3.48 37.99 -79.00
C HIS A 32 3.55 38.86 -77.73
N LEU A 33 4.35 38.46 -76.73
CA LEU A 33 4.54 39.20 -75.49
C LEU A 33 5.22 40.56 -75.72
N LEU A 34 6.11 40.69 -76.70
CA LEU A 34 6.73 41.99 -77.05
C LEU A 34 5.68 43.02 -77.47
N ILE A 35 4.61 42.58 -78.14
CA ILE A 35 3.60 43.47 -78.72
C ILE A 35 2.39 43.65 -77.79
N CYS A 36 1.93 42.58 -77.12
CA CYS A 36 0.68 42.59 -76.38
C CYS A 36 0.84 42.91 -74.88
N SER A 37 0.47 44.13 -74.48
CA SER A 37 0.49 44.55 -73.07
C SER A 37 -0.46 43.75 -72.16
N PHE A 38 -1.61 43.33 -72.70
CA PHE A 38 -2.60 42.55 -71.96
C PHE A 38 -2.05 41.17 -71.57
N CYS A 39 -1.42 40.46 -72.51
CA CYS A 39 -0.80 39.17 -72.23
C CYS A 39 0.40 39.30 -71.28
N ARG A 40 1.20 40.37 -71.38
CA ARG A 40 2.23 40.67 -70.36
C ARG A 40 1.64 40.88 -68.97
N GLN A 41 0.52 41.60 -68.86
CA GLN A 41 -0.13 41.82 -67.57
C GLN A 41 -0.67 40.52 -66.98
N ARG A 42 -1.33 39.68 -67.80
CA ARG A 42 -1.83 38.36 -67.36
C ARG A 42 -0.67 37.45 -66.95
N LEU A 43 0.40 37.40 -67.74
CA LEU A 43 1.59 36.63 -67.40
C LEU A 43 2.17 37.04 -66.04
N ASN A 44 2.28 38.35 -65.77
CA ASN A 44 2.73 38.83 -64.46
C ASN A 44 1.84 38.34 -63.30
N GLN A 45 0.53 38.24 -63.52
CA GLN A 45 -0.41 37.70 -62.52
C GLN A 45 -0.20 36.19 -62.32
N THR A 46 -0.06 35.43 -63.40
CA THR A 46 0.21 33.98 -63.38
C THR A 46 1.54 33.68 -62.69
N GLU A 47 2.61 34.42 -62.99
CA GLU A 47 3.91 34.28 -62.33
C GLU A 47 3.85 34.61 -60.83
N ALA A 48 3.12 35.65 -60.45
CA ALA A 48 2.92 36.00 -59.05
C ALA A 48 2.19 34.89 -58.29
N PHE A 49 1.17 34.29 -58.90
CA PHE A 49 0.45 33.14 -58.36
C PHE A 49 1.38 31.94 -58.19
N ILE A 50 2.09 31.52 -59.24
CA ILE A 50 3.04 30.39 -59.20
C ILE A 50 4.10 30.59 -58.11
N ARG A 51 4.61 31.83 -57.95
CA ARG A 51 5.59 32.17 -56.91
C ARG A 51 5.06 31.93 -55.50
N VAL A 52 3.81 32.33 -55.21
CA VAL A 52 3.17 32.10 -53.90
C VAL A 52 2.99 30.60 -53.65
N PHE A 53 2.53 29.85 -54.66
CA PHE A 53 2.34 28.41 -54.54
C PHE A 53 3.65 27.64 -54.33
N ARG A 54 4.71 27.98 -55.06
CA ARG A 54 6.05 27.41 -54.83
C ARG A 54 6.55 27.70 -53.43
N ALA A 55 6.39 28.93 -52.95
CA ALA A 55 6.78 29.28 -51.58
C ALA A 55 5.98 28.51 -50.51
N ALA A 56 4.71 28.22 -50.74
CA ALA A 56 3.90 27.39 -49.87
C ALA A 56 4.33 25.91 -49.91
N ALA A 57 4.59 25.37 -51.11
CA ALA A 57 5.08 24.01 -51.29
C ALA A 57 6.44 23.80 -50.60
N ASP A 58 7.37 24.74 -50.77
CA ASP A 58 8.67 24.74 -50.10
C ASP A 58 8.53 24.71 -48.57
N ARG A 59 7.53 25.40 -48.01
CA ARG A 59 7.28 25.38 -46.56
C ARG A 59 6.77 24.03 -46.10
N ILE A 60 5.88 23.39 -46.86
CA ILE A 60 5.36 22.05 -46.55
C ILE A 60 6.49 21.00 -46.63
N GLU A 61 7.41 21.14 -47.59
CA GLU A 61 8.56 20.24 -47.71
C GLU A 61 9.60 20.46 -46.60
N LYS A 62 9.85 21.72 -46.22
CA LYS A 62 10.78 22.10 -45.13
C LYS A 62 10.20 21.90 -43.74
N GLU A 63 8.87 21.79 -43.60
CA GLU A 63 8.28 21.36 -42.35
C GLU A 63 8.85 19.99 -42.01
N PRO A 64 9.55 19.85 -40.87
CA PRO A 64 10.11 18.57 -40.50
C PRO A 64 8.94 17.61 -40.43
N LYS A 65 8.95 16.58 -41.30
CA LYS A 65 8.01 15.45 -41.21
C LYS A 65 8.04 15.05 -39.74
N ARG A 66 6.93 15.30 -39.02
CA ARG A 66 6.78 14.84 -37.64
C ARG A 66 6.80 13.32 -37.75
N LEU A 67 8.00 12.76 -37.68
CA LEU A 67 8.21 11.33 -37.64
C LEU A 67 7.31 10.87 -36.50
N PRO A 68 6.34 9.97 -36.78
CA PRO A 68 5.55 9.43 -35.69
C PRO A 68 6.56 8.82 -34.73
N LEU A 69 6.51 9.27 -33.47
CA LEU A 69 7.38 8.80 -32.39
C LEU A 69 7.60 7.30 -32.57
N SER A 70 8.86 6.91 -32.75
CA SER A 70 9.21 5.57 -33.18
C SER A 70 8.63 4.56 -32.16
N TRP A 71 8.08 3.44 -32.64
CA TRP A 71 7.51 2.39 -31.77
C TRP A 71 8.38 2.02 -30.54
N PRO A 72 9.74 2.00 -30.60
CA PRO A 72 10.53 1.73 -29.39
C PRO A 72 10.41 2.81 -28.30
N GLU A 73 10.21 4.09 -28.63
CA GLU A 73 10.10 5.16 -27.63
C GLU A 73 8.77 5.12 -26.88
N LYS A 74 7.67 4.79 -27.58
CA LYS A 74 6.35 4.59 -26.93
C LYS A 74 6.36 3.43 -25.93
N LEU A 75 7.12 2.35 -26.21
CA LEU A 75 7.28 1.23 -25.28
C LEU A 75 8.11 1.60 -24.04
N ILE A 76 9.14 2.45 -24.21
CA ILE A 76 9.93 2.95 -23.07
C ILE A 76 9.04 3.78 -22.14
N PHE A 77 8.26 4.74 -22.67
CA PHE A 77 7.34 5.55 -21.85
C PHE A 77 6.19 4.72 -21.24
N ALA A 78 5.65 3.73 -21.95
CA ALA A 78 4.64 2.82 -21.41
C ALA A 78 5.19 1.92 -20.28
N SER A 79 6.43 1.43 -20.42
CA SER A 79 7.10 0.65 -19.38
C SER A 79 7.48 1.49 -18.16
N MET A 80 7.71 2.80 -18.34
CA MET A 80 8.01 3.73 -17.26
C MET A 80 6.80 3.94 -16.34
N GLY A 81 5.58 4.01 -16.90
CA GLY A 81 4.33 4.01 -16.13
C GLY A 81 4.05 2.67 -15.42
N LEU A 82 4.40 1.55 -16.06
CA LEU A 82 4.20 0.22 -15.48
C LEU A 82 5.13 -0.03 -14.27
N ARG A 83 6.39 0.42 -14.32
CA ARG A 83 7.33 0.32 -13.19
C ARG A 83 6.85 1.08 -11.96
N TRP A 84 6.26 2.26 -12.15
CA TRP A 84 5.71 3.07 -11.04
C TRP A 84 4.46 2.42 -10.42
N PHE A 85 3.66 1.73 -11.23
CA PHE A 85 2.52 0.96 -10.76
C PHE A 85 2.94 -0.22 -9.86
N TRP A 86 4.00 -0.94 -10.24
CA TRP A 86 4.52 -2.06 -9.43
C TRP A 86 5.18 -1.58 -8.13
N THR A 87 5.88 -0.43 -8.13
CA THR A 87 6.46 0.13 -6.89
C THR A 87 5.38 0.59 -5.92
N ALA A 88 4.30 1.20 -6.40
CA ALA A 88 3.18 1.62 -5.54
C ALA A 88 2.43 0.42 -4.95
N ALA A 89 2.20 -0.63 -5.76
CA ALA A 89 1.57 -1.86 -5.31
C ALA A 89 2.42 -2.60 -4.25
N ALA A 90 3.74 -2.68 -4.44
CA ALA A 90 4.64 -3.31 -3.47
C ALA A 90 4.68 -2.54 -2.14
N LEU A 91 4.69 -1.20 -2.19
CA LEU A 91 4.66 -0.36 -0.98
C LEU A 91 3.33 -0.51 -0.22
N ALA A 92 2.19 -0.53 -0.94
CA ALA A 92 0.88 -0.72 -0.34
C ALA A 92 0.75 -2.12 0.30
N LEU A 93 1.29 -3.16 -0.35
CA LEU A 93 1.31 -4.51 0.21
C LEU A 93 2.18 -4.59 1.46
N ALA A 94 3.39 -4.01 1.44
CA ALA A 94 4.28 -3.97 2.59
C ALA A 94 3.65 -3.21 3.76
N LEU A 95 3.02 -2.06 3.48
CA LEU A 95 2.30 -1.27 4.49
C LEU A 95 1.12 -2.06 5.07
N GLY A 96 0.36 -2.76 4.23
CA GLY A 96 -0.74 -3.64 4.65
C GLY A 96 -0.25 -4.80 5.53
N ILE A 97 0.88 -5.42 5.20
CA ILE A 97 1.51 -6.48 6.00
C ILE A 97 1.94 -5.91 7.36
N VAL A 98 2.62 -4.77 7.40
CA VAL A 98 3.06 -4.12 8.64
C VAL A 98 1.87 -3.71 9.51
N LEU A 99 0.82 -3.11 8.92
CA LEU A 99 -0.41 -2.76 9.64
C LEU A 99 -1.08 -4.03 10.19
N SER A 100 -1.19 -5.09 9.39
CA SER A 100 -1.79 -6.35 9.84
C SER A 100 -0.99 -6.99 10.98
N TRP A 101 0.33 -6.87 10.95
CA TRP A 101 1.21 -7.37 12.00
C TRP A 101 1.07 -6.53 13.27
N GLN A 102 0.97 -5.21 13.16
CA GLN A 102 0.72 -4.32 14.29
C GLN A 102 -0.64 -4.55 14.94
N VAL A 103 -1.71 -4.72 14.14
CA VAL A 103 -3.06 -5.03 14.65
C VAL A 103 -3.08 -6.38 15.35
N ARG A 104 -2.52 -7.43 14.75
CA ARG A 104 -2.42 -8.76 15.41
C ARG A 104 -1.59 -8.73 16.70
N ARG A 105 -0.58 -7.87 16.77
CA ARG A 105 0.24 -7.70 17.98
C ARG A 105 -0.51 -6.90 19.06
N ALA A 106 -1.34 -5.94 18.66
CA ALA A 106 -2.23 -5.22 19.55
C ALA A 106 -3.38 -6.13 20.06
N ASP A 107 -4.00 -6.94 19.20
CA ASP A 107 -5.06 -7.89 19.59
C ASP A 107 -4.55 -8.97 20.56
N GLN A 108 -3.31 -9.44 20.37
CA GLN A 108 -2.63 -10.33 21.32
C GLN A 108 -2.32 -9.65 22.67
N ALA A 109 -2.08 -8.33 22.66
CA ALA A 109 -1.89 -7.55 23.88
C ALA A 109 -3.20 -7.10 24.53
N ALA A 110 -4.31 -7.06 23.78
CA ALA A 110 -5.56 -6.43 24.16
C ALA A 110 -6.78 -7.34 23.91
N SER A 111 -6.68 -8.61 24.32
CA SER A 111 -7.88 -9.36 24.68
C SER A 111 -8.07 -9.23 26.21
N PRO A 112 -8.83 -8.23 26.70
CA PRO A 112 -9.29 -8.22 28.08
C PRO A 112 -10.36 -9.31 28.22
N THR A 113 -9.93 -10.57 28.20
CA THR A 113 -10.76 -11.67 28.69
C THR A 113 -10.96 -11.36 30.16
N LEU A 114 -12.19 -10.94 30.52
CA LEU A 114 -12.55 -10.67 31.92
C LEU A 114 -12.04 -11.86 32.77
N PRO A 115 -11.25 -11.59 33.84
CA PRO A 115 -10.69 -12.65 34.64
C PRO A 115 -11.79 -13.53 35.22
N PHE A 116 -11.59 -14.85 35.16
CA PHE A 116 -12.43 -15.76 35.91
C PHE A 116 -11.96 -15.73 37.37
N THR A 117 -12.79 -15.20 38.25
CA THR A 117 -12.49 -15.11 39.68
C THR A 117 -12.70 -16.46 40.36
N VAL A 118 -11.68 -16.94 41.06
CA VAL A 118 -11.70 -18.21 41.79
C VAL A 118 -11.46 -17.92 43.26
N THR A 119 -12.44 -18.23 44.11
CA THR A 119 -12.30 -18.11 45.56
C THR A 119 -11.73 -19.39 46.15
N LEU A 120 -10.55 -19.31 46.76
CA LEU A 120 -9.86 -20.42 47.42
C LEU A 120 -10.21 -20.41 48.90
N GLN A 121 -11.03 -21.36 49.33
CA GLN A 121 -11.47 -21.52 50.71
C GLN A 121 -10.78 -22.71 51.37
N THR A 122 -10.61 -22.66 52.70
CA THR A 122 -10.06 -23.78 53.46
C THR A 122 -11.14 -24.84 53.64
N LEU A 123 -11.17 -25.84 52.75
CA LEU A 123 -12.03 -27.02 52.91
C LEU A 123 -11.30 -28.08 53.74
N ARG A 124 -12.00 -28.71 54.67
CA ARG A 124 -11.46 -29.79 55.51
C ARG A 124 -11.48 -31.10 54.71
N GLY A 125 -10.45 -31.32 53.90
CA GLY A 125 -10.25 -32.54 53.11
C GLY A 125 -8.90 -32.52 52.38
N GLU A 126 -8.28 -33.69 52.25
CA GLU A 126 -6.95 -33.86 51.62
C GLU A 126 -7.03 -34.03 50.09
N SER A 127 -8.24 -34.03 49.53
CA SER A 127 -8.52 -34.36 48.14
C SER A 127 -8.55 -33.10 47.25
N VAL A 128 -7.69 -33.07 46.22
CA VAL A 128 -7.72 -32.02 45.16
C VAL A 128 -9.02 -32.07 44.34
N ALA A 129 -9.71 -33.20 44.36
CA ALA A 129 -10.99 -33.38 43.68
C ALA A 129 -12.12 -32.52 44.28
N ASP A 130 -11.98 -32.09 45.54
CA ASP A 130 -12.92 -31.19 46.22
C ASP A 130 -12.43 -29.72 46.26
N GLY A 131 -11.34 -29.42 45.54
CA GLY A 131 -10.74 -28.08 45.47
C GLY A 131 -11.53 -27.08 44.63
N ALA A 132 -11.06 -25.83 44.55
CA ALA A 132 -11.70 -24.83 43.70
C ALA A 132 -11.49 -25.16 42.21
N HIS A 133 -12.51 -24.93 41.37
CA HIS A 133 -12.48 -25.23 39.94
C HIS A 133 -12.36 -23.97 39.08
N ALA A 134 -11.57 -24.02 38.00
CA ALA A 134 -11.47 -22.95 37.02
C ALA A 134 -11.24 -23.48 35.59
N PRO A 135 -11.66 -22.74 34.54
CA PRO A 135 -11.47 -23.17 33.15
C PRO A 135 -10.01 -23.00 32.67
N ALA A 136 -9.50 -23.99 31.92
CA ALA A 136 -8.17 -23.94 31.32
C ALA A 136 -7.98 -22.77 30.33
N GLY A 137 -6.76 -22.23 30.30
CA GLY A 137 -6.30 -21.25 29.32
C GLY A 137 -6.94 -19.85 29.42
N ARG A 138 -7.70 -19.56 30.48
CA ARG A 138 -8.30 -18.23 30.72
C ARG A 138 -7.57 -17.45 31.82
N PRO A 139 -7.47 -16.12 31.74
CA PRO A 139 -6.92 -15.33 32.84
C PRO A 139 -7.68 -15.56 34.14
N LEU A 140 -6.96 -15.78 35.24
CA LEU A 140 -7.55 -16.09 36.54
C LEU A 140 -7.26 -14.97 37.53
N LEU A 141 -8.26 -14.61 38.32
CA LEU A 141 -8.08 -13.82 39.54
C LEU A 141 -8.29 -14.75 40.73
N LEU A 142 -7.19 -15.13 41.40
CA LEU A 142 -7.22 -15.98 42.58
C LEU A 142 -7.51 -15.11 43.80
N GLU A 143 -8.56 -15.43 44.54
CA GLU A 143 -8.90 -14.82 45.82
C GLU A 143 -8.77 -15.86 46.94
N ALA A 144 -7.65 -15.84 47.66
CA ALA A 144 -7.38 -16.79 48.73
C ALA A 144 -7.84 -16.27 50.09
N GLU A 145 -8.62 -17.08 50.82
CA GLU A 145 -9.13 -16.72 52.14
C GLU A 145 -8.10 -16.97 53.25
N VAL A 146 -7.66 -15.91 53.91
CA VAL A 146 -6.57 -15.93 54.90
C VAL A 146 -7.05 -15.71 56.33
N GLY A 147 -8.35 -15.93 56.59
CA GLY A 147 -8.94 -15.85 57.92
C GLY A 147 -8.09 -16.57 58.98
N GLY A 148 -7.77 -15.86 60.07
CA GLY A 148 -6.93 -16.36 61.16
C GLY A 148 -5.41 -16.26 60.95
N LEU A 149 -4.94 -15.71 59.83
CA LEU A 149 -3.52 -15.39 59.60
C LEU A 149 -3.24 -13.89 59.83
N PRO A 150 -2.10 -13.52 60.42
CA PRO A 150 -1.67 -12.13 60.49
C PRO A 150 -1.38 -11.59 59.09
N ALA A 151 -2.16 -10.60 58.65
CA ALA A 151 -2.08 -10.01 57.31
C ALA A 151 -0.66 -9.52 56.94
N ASP A 152 0.06 -8.95 57.91
CA ASP A 152 1.41 -8.41 57.74
C ASP A 152 2.48 -9.48 57.47
N ASN A 153 2.17 -10.76 57.71
CA ASN A 153 3.12 -11.84 57.49
C ASN A 153 3.00 -12.47 56.11
N ILE A 154 1.92 -12.23 55.36
CA ILE A 154 1.74 -12.84 54.03
C ILE A 154 2.49 -12.00 53.01
N ALA A 155 3.50 -12.59 52.39
CA ALA A 155 4.35 -11.87 51.45
C ALA A 155 4.19 -12.39 50.01
N ARG A 156 3.93 -13.69 49.85
CA ARG A 156 4.03 -14.35 48.56
C ARG A 156 3.01 -15.47 48.39
N LEU A 157 2.56 -15.61 47.16
CA LEU A 157 1.78 -16.73 46.68
C LEU A 157 2.62 -17.50 45.66
N LYS A 158 2.81 -18.79 45.92
CA LYS A 158 3.45 -19.71 44.98
C LYS A 158 2.41 -20.62 44.37
N LEU A 159 2.52 -20.81 43.06
CA LEU A 159 1.76 -21.79 42.33
C LEU A 159 2.64 -22.99 42.02
N VAL A 160 2.16 -24.17 42.38
CA VAL A 160 2.89 -25.43 42.24
C VAL A 160 2.02 -26.40 41.46
N ASP A 161 2.62 -27.19 40.57
CA ASP A 161 1.92 -28.25 39.86
C ASP A 161 1.76 -29.53 40.70
N ASN A 162 1.11 -30.54 40.14
CA ASN A 162 0.92 -31.85 40.78
C ASN A 162 2.24 -32.62 41.02
N SER A 163 3.34 -32.24 40.37
CA SER A 163 4.67 -32.84 40.57
C SER A 163 5.49 -32.13 41.64
N GLY A 164 4.99 -31.01 42.18
CA GLY A 164 5.69 -30.20 43.16
C GLY A 164 6.60 -29.13 42.56
N VAL A 165 6.56 -28.92 41.24
CA VAL A 165 7.37 -27.91 40.54
C VAL A 165 6.71 -26.54 40.68
N GLU A 166 7.49 -25.56 41.11
CA GLU A 166 7.06 -24.16 41.22
C GLU A 166 6.91 -23.53 39.82
N LEU A 167 5.69 -23.17 39.45
CA LEU A 167 5.37 -22.56 38.16
C LEU A 167 5.42 -21.02 38.20
N SER A 168 5.10 -20.42 39.35
CA SER A 168 5.06 -18.97 39.51
C SER A 168 5.16 -18.55 40.98
N GLU A 169 5.85 -17.42 41.24
CA GLU A 169 5.93 -16.75 42.54
C GLU A 169 5.41 -15.32 42.37
N ILE A 170 4.35 -14.98 43.08
CA ILE A 170 3.65 -13.68 42.98
C ILE A 170 3.76 -12.97 44.34
N PRO A 171 4.34 -11.76 44.40
CA PRO A 171 4.28 -10.95 45.61
C PRO A 171 2.84 -10.51 45.84
N VAL A 172 2.34 -10.75 47.04
CA VAL A 172 0.94 -10.44 47.40
C VAL A 172 0.90 -9.80 48.77
N GLN A 173 -0.13 -9.01 49.00
CA GLN A 173 -0.44 -8.44 50.31
C GLN A 173 -1.87 -8.85 50.67
N ALA A 174 -2.10 -9.10 51.95
CA ALA A 174 -3.44 -9.38 52.44
C ALA A 174 -4.27 -8.09 52.51
N ASP A 175 -5.46 -8.13 51.94
CA ASP A 175 -6.49 -7.11 52.02
C ASP A 175 -7.61 -7.64 52.94
N GLY A 176 -7.48 -7.34 54.23
CA GLY A 176 -8.37 -7.88 55.27
C GLY A 176 -8.24 -9.41 55.40
N THR A 177 -9.30 -10.13 55.03
CA THR A 177 -9.36 -11.61 55.11
C THR A 177 -9.04 -12.30 53.79
N MET A 178 -8.67 -11.55 52.74
CA MET A 178 -8.46 -12.09 51.41
C MET A 178 -7.10 -11.68 50.84
N VAL A 179 -6.51 -12.55 50.02
CA VAL A 179 -5.32 -12.28 49.24
C VAL A 179 -5.66 -12.44 47.76
N ARG A 180 -5.33 -11.44 46.95
CA ARG A 180 -5.62 -11.43 45.51
C ARG A 180 -4.36 -11.61 44.69
N ALA A 181 -4.39 -12.53 43.73
CA ALA A 181 -3.32 -12.71 42.75
C ALA A 181 -3.90 -12.87 41.34
N PHE A 182 -3.31 -12.16 40.38
CA PHE A 182 -3.76 -12.18 38.99
C PHE A 182 -2.81 -13.00 38.12
N LEU A 183 -3.37 -13.97 37.40
CA LEU A 183 -2.66 -14.85 36.46
C LEU A 183 -3.11 -14.52 35.02
N PRO A 184 -2.36 -13.68 34.28
CA PRO A 184 -2.80 -13.14 33.00
C PRO A 184 -2.88 -14.19 31.88
N LYS A 185 -2.09 -15.28 31.96
CA LYS A 185 -2.05 -16.34 30.94
C LYS A 185 -2.98 -17.51 31.24
N GLY A 186 -3.57 -17.56 32.44
CA GLY A 186 -4.25 -18.75 32.93
C GLY A 186 -3.31 -19.93 33.16
N LEU A 187 -3.90 -21.11 33.35
CA LEU A 187 -3.20 -22.38 33.56
C LEU A 187 -3.73 -23.43 32.60
N GLU A 188 -2.91 -24.43 32.28
CA GLU A 188 -3.34 -25.59 31.53
C GLU A 188 -4.23 -26.49 32.40
N ALA A 189 -5.07 -27.32 31.78
CA ALA A 189 -5.90 -28.27 32.51
C ALA A 189 -5.03 -29.19 33.39
N GLY A 190 -5.39 -29.32 34.66
CA GLY A 190 -4.57 -30.03 35.63
C GLY A 190 -4.86 -29.68 37.09
N ASN A 191 -4.11 -30.33 37.98
CA ASN A 191 -4.19 -30.13 39.42
C ASN A 191 -3.02 -29.26 39.87
N TYR A 192 -3.32 -28.24 40.66
CA TYR A 192 -2.36 -27.26 41.16
C TYR A 192 -2.55 -27.01 42.65
N TRP A 193 -1.48 -26.56 43.29
CA TRP A 193 -1.45 -26.14 44.68
C TRP A 193 -1.06 -24.67 44.77
N VAL A 194 -1.86 -23.91 45.50
CA VAL A 194 -1.60 -22.51 45.78
C VAL A 194 -1.08 -22.40 47.21
N ARG A 195 0.18 -22.01 47.36
CA ARG A 195 0.88 -21.90 48.65
C ARG A 195 1.05 -20.44 49.03
N LEU A 196 0.60 -20.07 50.21
CA LEU A 196 0.88 -18.77 50.81
C LEU A 196 2.10 -18.91 51.71
N GLU A 197 3.14 -18.13 51.42
CA GLU A 197 4.36 -18.05 52.20
C GLU A 197 4.47 -16.71 52.92
N GLY A 198 5.09 -16.75 54.10
CA GLY A 198 5.23 -15.59 54.94
C GLY A 198 6.21 -15.73 56.10
N GLY A 199 6.47 -14.60 56.77
CA GLY A 199 7.29 -14.53 57.98
C GLY A 199 8.38 -13.46 57.96
N ALA A 200 8.57 -12.79 59.09
CA ALA A 200 9.67 -11.86 59.35
C ALA A 200 11.00 -12.63 59.52
N GLY A 201 11.64 -12.99 58.39
CA GLY A 201 12.98 -13.59 58.37
C GLY A 201 13.13 -14.98 57.76
N GLY A 202 12.08 -15.56 57.16
CA GLY A 202 12.18 -16.87 56.50
C GLY A 202 10.91 -17.30 55.77
N ARG A 203 11.08 -18.07 54.68
CA ARG A 203 10.02 -18.63 53.82
C ARG A 203 9.25 -19.75 54.55
N SER A 204 8.39 -19.40 55.51
CA SER A 204 7.51 -20.38 56.14
C SER A 204 6.20 -20.51 55.37
N LEU A 205 5.79 -21.75 55.09
CA LEU A 205 4.49 -22.03 54.48
C LEU A 205 3.40 -21.73 55.52
N LEU A 206 2.54 -20.76 55.21
CA LEU A 206 1.43 -20.35 56.08
C LEU A 206 0.15 -21.13 55.79
N ARG A 207 -0.14 -21.36 54.51
CA ARG A 207 -1.37 -22.04 54.08
C ARG A 207 -1.21 -22.59 52.66
N GLU A 208 -1.94 -23.67 52.37
CA GLU A 208 -2.00 -24.29 51.05
C GLU A 208 -3.46 -24.51 50.65
N TYR A 209 -3.77 -24.33 49.37
CA TYR A 209 -5.10 -24.56 48.78
C TYR A 209 -4.98 -25.43 47.53
N ALA A 210 -5.93 -26.34 47.34
CA ALA A 210 -6.08 -27.11 46.12
C ALA A 210 -6.83 -26.32 45.05
N LEU A 211 -6.31 -26.32 43.83
CA LEU A 211 -6.90 -25.69 42.66
C LEU A 211 -6.92 -26.70 41.50
N ARG A 212 -8.11 -26.93 40.94
CA ARG A 212 -8.30 -27.77 39.77
C ARG A 212 -8.66 -26.91 38.57
N ILE A 213 -7.98 -27.17 37.46
CA ILE A 213 -8.22 -26.53 36.18
C ILE A 213 -8.81 -27.57 35.23
N ASP A 214 -10.03 -27.33 34.77
CA ASP A 214 -10.78 -28.22 33.86
C ASP A 214 -10.55 -27.88 32.38
#